data_AF-A0A3C1S9Y9-F1
#
_entry.id   AF-A0A3C1S9Y9-F1
#
_cell.length_a   1.000
_cell.length_b   1.000
_cell.length_c   1.000
_cell.angle_alpha   90.00
_cell.angle_beta   90.00
_cell.angle_gamma   90.00
#
_symmetry.space_group_name_H-M   'P 1'
#
loop_
_entity.id
_entity.type
_entity.pdbx_description
1 polymer ?
#
loop_
_entity_poly.entity_id
_entity_poly.type
_entity_poly.pdbx_seq_one_letter_code
_entity_poly.pdbx_strand_id
1 'polypeptide(L)' 'MYQKINIVLPETTLRLIDHITDKKNRSRFIDEAVKYYMEQVGKISLREQLKQGAIRRSERDLNLSREWNAFEEEAWQKR' A
#
# COMPACT_ATOMS: atom_id res chain seq x y z
N MET A 1 -11.76 20.74 6.08
CA MET A 1 -12.77 21.46 5.28
C MET A 1 -13.62 20.41 4.57
N TYR A 2 -14.95 20.50 4.59
CA TYR A 2 -15.84 19.49 3.99
C TYR A 2 -16.53 20.06 2.76
N GLN A 3 -16.66 19.26 1.70
CA GLN A 3 -17.40 19.63 0.48
C GLN A 3 -18.57 18.67 0.31
N LYS A 4 -19.77 19.21 0.03
CA LYS A 4 -20.95 18.40 -0.24
C LYS A 4 -20.96 17.97 -1.70
N ILE A 5 -21.07 16.68 -1.93
CA ILE A 5 -21.21 16.07 -3.27
C ILE A 5 -22.46 15.20 -3.31
N ASN A 6 -23.09 15.09 -4.49
CA ASN A 6 -24.20 14.16 -4.71
C ASN A 6 -23.62 12.89 -5.36
N ILE A 7 -23.82 11.75 -4.71
CA ILE A 7 -23.40 10.44 -5.23
C ILE A 7 -24.58 9.49 -5.24
N VAL A 8 -24.61 8.61 -6.24
CA VAL A 8 -25.59 7.52 -6.31
C VAL A 8 -24.90 6.25 -5.84
N LEU A 9 -25.52 5.55 -4.89
CA LEU A 9 -25.05 4.27 -4.38
C LEU A 9 -26.17 3.23 -4.54
N PRO A 10 -25.81 1.96 -4.79
CA PRO A 10 -26.79 0.88 -4.78
C PRO A 10 -27.55 0.84 -3.45
N GLU A 11 -28.84 0.50 -3.51
CA GLU A 11 -29.68 0.43 -2.31
C GLU A 11 -29.13 -0.59 -1.30
N THR A 12 -28.57 -1.69 -1.79
CA THR A 12 -27.88 -2.70 -0.97
C THR A 12 -26.73 -2.11 -0.16
N THR A 13 -25.91 -1.26 -0.77
CA THR A 13 -24.81 -0.56 -0.10
C THR A 13 -25.35 0.44 0.94
N LEU A 14 -26.40 1.19 0.61
CA LEU A 14 -27.02 2.12 1.56
C LEU A 14 -27.58 1.39 2.78
N ARG A 15 -28.23 0.23 2.58
CA ARG A 15 -28.73 -0.62 3.68
C ARG A 15 -27.60 -1.13 4.57
N LEU A 16 -26.45 -1.51 3.98
CA LEU A 16 -25.29 -1.95 4.75
C LEU A 16 -24.70 -0.81 5.59
N ILE A 17 -24.60 0.39 5.01
CA ILE A 17 -24.17 1.59 5.75
C ILE A 17 -25.13 1.85 6.91
N ASP A 18 -26.44 1.82 6.66
CA ASP A 18 -27.47 2.06 7.68
C ASP A 18 -27.52 1.02 8.79
N HIS A 19 -27.05 -0.20 8.52
CA HIS A 19 -26.93 -1.23 9.53
C HIS A 19 -25.76 -0.97 10.49
N ILE A 20 -24.68 -0.37 9.99
CA ILE A 20 -23.45 -0.14 10.75
C ILE A 20 -23.47 1.23 11.44
N THR A 21 -24.13 2.23 10.84
CA THR A 21 -24.10 3.60 11.33
C THR A 21 -25.44 4.30 11.15
N ASP A 22 -25.68 5.33 11.95
CA ASP A 22 -26.89 6.15 11.86
C ASP A 22 -26.78 7.20 10.74
N LYS A 23 -27.91 7.81 10.38
CA LYS A 23 -27.97 8.80 9.29
C LYS A 23 -27.05 10.01 9.49
N LYS A 24 -26.76 10.38 10.74
CA LYS A 24 -25.88 11.51 11.07
C LYS A 24 -24.40 11.20 10.84
N ASN A 25 -23.99 9.93 10.96
CA ASN A 25 -22.60 9.53 10.81
C ASN A 25 -22.28 8.92 9.43
N ARG A 26 -23.25 8.78 8.52
CA ARG A 26 -23.03 8.28 7.14
C ARG A 26 -21.87 8.98 6.43
N SER A 27 -21.80 10.31 6.46
CA SER A 27 -20.73 11.05 5.77
C SER A 27 -19.35 10.77 6.35
N ARG A 28 -19.26 10.58 7.67
CA ARG A 28 -18.00 10.21 8.34
C ARG A 28 -17.61 8.78 7.98
N PHE A 29 -18.56 7.85 8.01
CA PHE A 29 -18.34 6.48 7.61
C PHE A 29 -17.84 6.37 6.16
N ILE A 30 -18.44 7.13 5.25
CA ILE A 30 -18.02 7.16 3.83
C ILE A 30 -16.60 7.74 3.71
N ASP A 31 -16.27 8.82 4.42
CA ASP A 31 -14.91 9.40 4.43
C ASP A 31 -13.86 8.37 4.92
N GLU A 32 -14.13 7.68 6.01
CA GLU A 32 -13.25 6.64 6.56
C GLU A 32 -13.10 5.46 5.60
N ALA A 33 -14.20 4.99 5.00
CA ALA A 33 -14.19 3.90 4.03
C ALA A 33 -13.37 4.24 2.78
N VAL A 34 -13.51 5.48 2.26
CA VAL A 34 -12.74 5.95 1.11
C VAL A 34 -11.25 6.03 1.44
N LYS A 35 -10.88 6.60 2.60
CA LYS A 35 -9.48 6.67 3.05
C LYS A 35 -8.87 5.28 3.19
N TYR A 36 -9.59 4.36 3.82
CA TYR A 36 -9.16 2.99 3.97
C TYR A 36 -8.94 2.32 2.61
N TYR A 37 -9.90 2.45 1.69
CA TYR A 37 -9.77 1.88 0.35
C TYR A 37 -8.56 2.44 -0.40
N MET A 38 -8.35 3.76 -0.38
CA MET A 38 -7.19 4.39 -1.02
C MET A 38 -5.86 3.91 -0.44
N GLU A 39 -5.78 3.73 0.88
CA GLU A 39 -4.57 3.18 1.52
C GLU A 39 -4.27 1.75 1.04
N GLN A 40 -5.29 0.89 0.96
CA GLN A 40 -5.11 -0.48 0.50
C GLN A 40 -4.70 -0.55 -0.98
N VAL A 41 -5.34 0.24 -1.84
CA VAL A 41 -4.97 0.35 -3.27
C VAL A 41 -3.54 0.88 -3.41
N GLY A 42 -3.17 1.88 -2.61
CA GLY A 42 -1.82 2.43 -2.57
C GLY A 42 -0.77 1.37 -2.21
N LYS A 43 -1.05 0.52 -1.21
CA LYS A 43 -0.16 -0.60 -0.82
C LYS A 43 0.04 -1.60 -1.95
N ILE A 44 -1.00 -1.92 -2.72
CA ILE A 44 -0.89 -2.83 -3.88
C ILE A 44 0.02 -2.22 -4.94
N SER A 45 -0.22 -0.96 -5.31
CA SER A 45 0.61 -0.24 -6.28
C SER A 45 2.07 -0.15 -5.84
N LEU A 46 2.31 0.20 -4.56
CA LEU A 46 3.65 0.28 -4.00
C LEU A 46 4.38 -1.07 -4.05
N ARG A 47 3.71 -2.17 -3.70
CA ARG A 47 4.31 -3.52 -3.78
C ARG A 47 4.73 -3.86 -5.21
N GLU A 48 3.91 -3.54 -6.20
CA GLU A 48 4.25 -3.80 -7.59
C GLU A 48 5.43 -2.93 -8.04
N GLN A 49 5.45 -1.64 -7.70
CA GLN A 49 6.57 -0.76 -8.00
C GLN A 49 7.89 -1.23 -7.35
N LEU A 50 7.84 -1.70 -6.10
CA LEU A 50 8.99 -2.27 -5.40
C LEU A 50 9.50 -3.53 -6.10
N LYS A 51 8.60 -4.44 -6.47
CA LYS A 51 8.92 -5.67 -7.21
C LYS A 51 9.60 -5.34 -8.54
N GLN A 52 9.02 -4.45 -9.34
CA GLN A 52 9.60 -4.04 -10.63
C GLN A 52 10.93 -3.32 -10.45
N GLY A 53 11.08 -2.52 -9.39
CA GLY A 53 12.35 -1.90 -9.02
C GLY A 53 13.44 -2.94 -8.70
N ALA A 54 13.11 -3.96 -7.90
CA ALA A 54 14.03 -5.03 -7.54
C ALA A 54 14.44 -5.86 -8.76
N ILE A 55 13.49 -6.22 -9.63
CA ILE A 55 13.78 -6.97 -10.87
C ILE A 55 14.75 -6.17 -11.76
N ARG A 56 14.45 -4.89 -12.01
CA ARG A 56 15.29 -4.02 -12.86
C ARG A 56 16.71 -3.84 -12.35
N ARG A 57 16.92 -3.92 -11.05
CA ARG A 57 18.24 -3.70 -10.42
C ARG A 57 18.94 -5.01 -10.04
N SER A 58 18.30 -6.14 -10.27
CA SER A 58 18.77 -7.47 -9.82
C SER A 58 20.20 -7.78 -10.25
N GLU A 59 20.55 -7.53 -11.50
CA GLU A 59 21.90 -7.79 -12.03
C GLU A 59 22.97 -6.95 -11.33
N ARG A 60 22.73 -5.64 -11.23
CA ARG A 60 23.63 -4.71 -10.53
C ARG A 60 23.76 -5.07 -9.05
N ASP A 61 22.64 -5.33 -8.39
CA ASP A 61 22.60 -5.64 -6.96
C ASP A 61 23.30 -6.98 -6.67
N LEU A 62 23.18 -7.96 -7.58
CA LEU A 62 23.92 -9.22 -7.51
C LEU A 62 25.43 -9.02 -7.74
N ASN A 63 25.82 -8.19 -8.70
CA ASN A 63 27.23 -7.93 -8.97
C ASN A 63 27.89 -7.22 -7.78
N LEU A 64 27.23 -6.22 -7.22
CA LEU A 64 27.69 -5.53 -6.01
C LEU A 64 27.82 -6.51 -4.83
N SER A 65 26.84 -7.39 -4.62
CA SER A 65 26.93 -8.41 -3.56
C SER A 65 28.12 -9.35 -3.75
N ARG A 66 28.43 -9.75 -5.00
CA ARG A 66 29.61 -10.59 -5.30
C ARG A 66 30.92 -9.86 -5.03
N GLU A 67 31.03 -8.60 -5.44
CA GLU A 67 32.21 -7.77 -5.19
C GLU A 67 32.49 -7.65 -3.68
N TRP A 68 31.45 -7.49 -2.87
CA TRP A 68 31.58 -7.32 -1.42
C TRP A 68 31.83 -8.63 -0.67
N ASN A 69 31.28 -9.76 -1.11
CA ASN A 69 31.55 -11.08 -0.52
C ASN A 69 33.03 -11.42 -0.47
N ALA A 70 33.80 -11.01 -1.49
CA ALA A 70 35.25 -11.23 -1.51
C ALA A 70 35.98 -10.54 -0.34
N PHE A 71 35.47 -9.39 0.13
CA PHE A 71 36.03 -8.66 1.27
C PHE A 71 35.55 -9.21 2.62
N GLU A 72 34.34 -9.78 2.68
CA GLU A 72 33.81 -10.39 3.92
C GLU A 72 34.50 -11.70 4.28
N GLU A 73 34.82 -12.56 3.30
CA GLU A 73 35.56 -13.82 3.54
C GLU A 73 36.96 -13.56 4.10
N GLU A 74 37.67 -12.54 3.61
CA GLU A 74 39.00 -12.17 4.13
C GLU A 74 38.96 -11.60 5.55
N ALA A 75 37.87 -10.90 5.93
CA ALA A 75 37.71 -10.34 7.26
C ALA A 75 37.33 -11.40 8.31
N TRP A 76 36.59 -12.44 7.91
CA TRP A 76 36.20 -13.55 8.79
C TRP A 76 37.34 -14.56 9.02
N GLN A 77 38.23 -14.77 8.05
CA GLN A 77 39.38 -15.67 8.16
C GLN A 77 40.52 -15.12 9.05
N LYS A 78 40.51 -13.82 9.36
CA LYS A 78 41.53 -13.15 10.19
C LYS A 78 41.16 -13.04 11.68
N ARG A 79 40.11 -13.72 12.12
CA ARG A 79 39.70 -13.86 13.53
C ARG A 79 40.05 -15.23 14.07
#